data_AF-T1AQ29-F1
#
_entry.id   AF-T1AQ29-F1
#
_cell.length_a   1.000
_cell.length_b   1.000
_cell.length_c   1.000
_cell.angle_alpha   90.00
_cell.angle_beta   90.00
_cell.angle_gamma   90.00
#
_symmetry.space_group_name_H-M   'P 1'
#
loop_
_entity.id
_entity.type
_entity.pdbx_description
1 polymer ?
#
loop_
_entity_poly.entity_id
_entity_poly.type
_entity_poly.pdbx_seq_one_letter_code
_entity_poly.pdbx_strand_id
1 'polypeptide(L)'
;MPKPLGNVLGGGKHSRNGTTIQEFFVSTQSEDMLQCINTNIRVHRRVGEKLAEKYPGLSIGVGDERAWTCNILDLEAVELVRTSAMEVEHESKVKILTGSDLAATSFFEKGKYVYRDGPKTVDQQKDFVASLVNEHGFSIVEDPLVDSDYDGFA
;
A
#
# COMPACT_ATOMS: atom_id res chain seq x y z
N MET A 1 22.43 6.04 -7.15
CA MET A 1 21.28 5.61 -7.99
C MET A 1 20.00 5.70 -7.15
N PRO A 2 18.84 6.01 -7.75
CA PRO A 2 17.57 6.05 -7.01
C PRO A 2 17.25 4.67 -6.43
N LYS A 3 16.69 4.61 -5.22
CA LYS A 3 16.20 3.36 -4.63
C LYS A 3 14.85 3.01 -5.29
N PRO A 4 14.64 1.76 -5.74
CA PRO A 4 13.39 1.39 -6.39
C PRO A 4 12.23 1.38 -5.38
N LEU A 5 11.09 1.94 -5.78
CA LEU A 5 9.78 1.65 -5.18
C LEU A 5 9.15 0.52 -5.99
N GLY A 6 8.83 -0.59 -5.33
CA GLY A 6 8.12 -1.70 -5.94
C GLY A 6 6.68 -1.75 -5.44
N ASN A 7 5.71 -1.50 -6.31
CA ASN A 7 4.29 -1.75 -6.02
C ASN A 7 4.05 -3.26 -5.86
N VAL A 8 3.50 -3.67 -4.72
CA VAL A 8 3.33 -5.09 -4.33
C VAL A 8 1.89 -5.52 -4.18
N LEU A 9 0.98 -4.60 -3.88
CA LEU A 9 -0.46 -4.82 -3.77
C LEU A 9 -1.16 -3.55 -4.23
N GLY A 10 -2.26 -3.67 -4.96
CA GLY A 10 -2.94 -2.49 -5.49
C GLY A 10 -4.43 -2.67 -5.77
N GLY A 11 -5.05 -1.55 -6.08
CA GLY A 11 -6.48 -1.41 -6.28
C GLY A 11 -6.83 -0.14 -7.02
N GLY A 12 -7.86 0.57 -6.56
CA GLY A 12 -8.30 1.84 -7.13
C GLY A 12 -8.56 1.73 -8.64
N LYS A 13 -8.04 2.70 -9.40
CA LYS A 13 -8.19 2.72 -10.86
C LYS A 13 -7.40 1.62 -11.57
N HIS A 14 -6.32 1.11 -10.97
CA HIS A 14 -5.47 0.05 -11.52
C HIS A 14 -6.11 -1.34 -11.37
N SER A 15 -7.06 -1.51 -10.45
CA SER A 15 -7.85 -2.74 -10.35
C SER A 15 -9.18 -2.55 -9.62
N ARG A 16 -10.30 -2.63 -10.35
CA ARG A 16 -11.66 -2.53 -9.77
C ARG A 16 -11.96 -3.58 -8.70
N ASN A 17 -11.29 -4.74 -8.80
CA ASN A 17 -11.45 -5.86 -7.86
C ASN A 17 -10.39 -5.87 -6.74
N GLY A 18 -9.54 -4.84 -6.64
CA GLY A 18 -8.54 -4.68 -5.58
C GLY A 18 -9.02 -3.83 -4.41
N THR A 19 -8.09 -3.22 -3.69
CA THR A 19 -8.32 -2.26 -2.59
C THR A 19 -8.96 -0.94 -3.08
N THR A 20 -9.37 -0.06 -2.16
CA THR A 20 -9.76 1.31 -2.55
C THR A 20 -8.51 2.15 -2.85
N ILE A 21 -7.50 2.05 -1.97
CA ILE A 21 -6.16 2.62 -2.16
C ILE A 21 -5.53 2.06 -3.43
N GLN A 22 -4.85 2.92 -4.18
CA GLN A 22 -4.30 2.60 -5.49
C GLN A 22 -3.08 1.70 -5.41
N GLU A 23 -2.11 2.04 -4.57
CA GLU A 23 -0.85 1.30 -4.47
C GLU A 23 -0.37 1.13 -3.02
N PHE A 24 0.20 -0.05 -2.76
CA PHE A 24 1.00 -0.35 -1.58
C PHE A 24 2.36 -0.83 -2.04
N PHE A 25 3.41 -0.12 -1.68
CA PHE A 25 4.74 -0.34 -2.21
C PHE A 25 5.79 -0.50 -1.11
N VAL A 26 6.95 -1.03 -1.53
CA VAL A 26 8.12 -1.17 -0.67
C VAL A 26 9.38 -0.61 -1.32
N SER A 27 10.31 -0.15 -0.49
CA SER A 27 11.61 0.34 -0.93
C SER A 27 12.74 -0.20 -0.03
N THR A 28 13.52 -1.12 -0.58
CA THR A 28 14.70 -1.68 0.09
C THR A 28 15.85 -0.67 0.14
N GLN A 29 16.54 -0.60 1.29
CA GLN A 29 17.64 0.32 1.55
C GLN A 29 18.99 -0.42 1.56
N SER A 30 19.65 -0.49 0.40
CA SER A 30 21.02 -1.02 0.25
C SER A 30 21.81 -0.25 -0.81
N GLU A 31 23.13 -0.17 -0.68
CA GLU A 31 24.02 0.41 -1.70
C GLU A 31 24.04 -0.38 -3.01
N ASP A 32 23.71 -1.67 -2.96
CA ASP A 32 23.57 -2.52 -4.14
C ASP A 32 22.14 -2.46 -4.71
N MET A 33 22.01 -1.89 -5.91
CA MET A 33 20.72 -1.82 -6.63
C MET A 33 20.15 -3.20 -6.97
N LEU A 34 20.99 -4.18 -7.30
CA LEU A 34 20.51 -5.53 -7.58
C LEU A 34 19.95 -6.18 -6.32
N GLN A 35 20.58 -5.96 -5.16
CA GLN A 35 20.02 -6.37 -3.88
C GLN A 35 18.67 -5.69 -3.62
N CYS A 36 18.54 -4.39 -3.89
CA CYS A 36 17.26 -3.68 -3.73
C CYS A 36 16.15 -4.29 -4.59
N ILE A 37 16.43 -4.53 -5.88
CA ILE A 37 15.47 -5.13 -6.82
C ILE A 37 15.07 -6.54 -6.36
N ASN A 38 16.05 -7.39 -6.04
CA ASN A 38 15.80 -8.77 -5.63
C ASN A 38 15.01 -8.85 -4.31
N THR A 39 15.31 -7.97 -3.35
CA THR A 39 14.56 -7.92 -2.08
C THR A 39 13.13 -7.41 -2.29
N ASN A 40 12.91 -6.38 -3.11
CA ASN A 40 11.55 -5.94 -3.45
C ASN A 40 10.74 -7.07 -4.13
N ILE A 41 11.35 -7.85 -5.05
CA ILE A 41 10.71 -9.02 -5.68
C ILE A 41 10.34 -10.09 -4.64
N ARG A 42 11.19 -10.31 -3.62
CA ARG A 42 10.88 -11.23 -2.52
C ARG A 42 9.67 -10.77 -1.72
N VAL A 43 9.56 -9.47 -1.42
CA VAL A 43 8.38 -8.92 -0.74
C VAL A 43 7.13 -9.09 -1.60
N HIS A 44 7.21 -8.80 -2.91
CA HIS A 44 6.10 -9.03 -3.84
C HIS A 44 5.60 -10.48 -3.79
N ARG A 45 6.50 -11.46 -3.87
CA ARG A 45 6.14 -12.88 -3.77
C ARG A 45 5.52 -13.21 -2.41
N ARG A 46 6.10 -12.72 -1.32
CA ARG A 46 5.57 -12.93 0.04
C ARG A 46 4.15 -12.38 0.20
N VAL A 47 3.86 -11.20 -0.35
CA VAL A 47 2.51 -10.63 -0.34
C VAL A 47 1.51 -11.57 -1.02
N GLY A 48 1.86 -12.11 -2.19
CA GLY A 48 1.03 -13.09 -2.90
C GLY A 48 0.79 -14.37 -2.11
N GLU A 49 1.83 -14.91 -1.47
CA GLU A 49 1.75 -16.09 -0.59
C GLU A 49 0.79 -15.83 0.59
N LYS A 50 0.97 -14.70 1.29
CA LYS A 50 0.13 -14.35 2.45
C LYS A 50 -1.32 -14.04 2.07
N LEU A 51 -1.57 -13.48 0.90
CA LEU A 51 -2.93 -13.31 0.38
C LEU A 51 -3.61 -14.67 0.18
N ALA A 52 -2.93 -15.62 -0.45
CA ALA A 52 -3.45 -16.95 -0.70
C ALA A 52 -3.70 -17.74 0.59
N GLU A 53 -2.82 -17.58 1.59
CA GLU A 53 -2.96 -18.21 2.91
C GLU A 53 -4.11 -17.61 3.72
N LYS A 54 -4.19 -16.27 3.81
CA LYS A 54 -5.13 -15.58 4.69
C LYS A 54 -6.55 -15.52 4.15
N TYR A 55 -6.72 -15.51 2.82
CA TYR A 55 -8.01 -15.33 2.17
C TYR A 55 -8.35 -16.49 1.22
N PRO A 56 -8.45 -17.74 1.72
CA PRO A 56 -8.82 -18.87 0.89
C PRO A 56 -10.21 -18.65 0.29
N GLY A 57 -10.29 -18.69 -1.04
CA GLY A 57 -11.54 -18.50 -1.79
C GLY A 57 -11.76 -17.10 -2.35
N LEU A 58 -10.92 -16.11 -2.02
CA LEU A 58 -10.89 -14.86 -2.77
C LEU A 58 -10.07 -15.02 -4.05
N SER A 59 -10.52 -14.37 -5.12
CA SER A 59 -9.74 -14.29 -6.36
C SER A 59 -8.54 -13.38 -6.14
N ILE A 60 -7.34 -13.90 -6.44
CA ILE A 60 -6.08 -13.15 -6.41
C ILE A 60 -5.65 -12.94 -7.85
N GLY A 61 -5.58 -11.69 -8.26
CA GLY A 61 -5.19 -11.27 -9.60
C GLY A 61 -3.87 -10.53 -9.59
N VAL A 62 -3.52 -10.02 -10.78
CA VAL A 62 -2.38 -9.14 -10.99
C VAL A 62 -2.89 -7.91 -11.74
N GLY A 63 -2.63 -6.72 -11.21
CA GLY A 63 -3.06 -5.45 -11.80
C GLY A 63 -2.18 -5.00 -12.96
N ASP A 64 -2.50 -3.83 -13.52
CA ASP A 64 -1.80 -3.23 -14.67
C ASP A 64 -0.29 -3.06 -14.41
N GLU A 65 0.07 -2.77 -13.16
CA GLU A 65 1.44 -2.52 -12.69
C GLU A 65 2.14 -3.77 -12.15
N ARG A 66 1.55 -4.94 -12.38
CA ARG A 66 2.04 -6.24 -11.89
C ARG A 66 2.01 -6.43 -10.37
N ALA A 67 1.47 -5.49 -9.61
CA ALA A 67 1.12 -5.69 -8.21
C ALA A 67 0.02 -6.75 -8.07
N TRP A 68 0.00 -7.46 -6.94
CA TRP A 68 -1.12 -8.35 -6.62
C TRP A 68 -2.40 -7.55 -6.44
N THR A 69 -3.53 -8.16 -6.74
CA THR A 69 -4.86 -7.55 -6.53
C THR A 69 -5.77 -8.54 -5.83
N CYS A 70 -6.47 -8.08 -4.80
CA CYS A 70 -7.42 -8.90 -4.05
C CYS A 70 -8.47 -7.98 -3.40
N ASN A 71 -9.72 -8.46 -3.35
CA ASN A 71 -10.84 -7.68 -2.80
C ASN A 71 -10.87 -7.78 -1.26
N ILE A 72 -9.97 -7.05 -0.61
CA ILE A 72 -9.83 -6.96 0.85
C ILE A 72 -9.94 -5.50 1.33
N LEU A 73 -10.11 -5.28 2.63
CA LEU A 73 -10.15 -3.93 3.18
C LEU A 73 -8.76 -3.29 3.16
N ASP A 74 -8.71 -1.96 3.03
CA ASP A 74 -7.45 -1.21 2.91
C ASP A 74 -6.56 -1.39 4.14
N LEU A 75 -7.12 -1.39 5.35
CA LEU A 75 -6.36 -1.61 6.57
C LEU A 75 -5.79 -3.05 6.66
N GLU A 76 -6.49 -4.02 6.09
CA GLU A 76 -5.98 -5.39 6.01
C GLU A 76 -4.81 -5.48 5.02
N ALA A 77 -4.88 -4.75 3.90
CA ALA A 77 -3.80 -4.62 2.94
C ALA A 77 -2.56 -3.94 3.55
N VAL A 78 -2.74 -2.87 4.33
CA VAL A 78 -1.68 -2.20 5.10
C VAL A 78 -0.93 -3.21 5.98
N GLU A 79 -1.65 -3.96 6.83
CA GLU A 79 -1.01 -4.92 7.73
C GLU A 79 -0.39 -6.11 6.98
N LEU A 80 -1.01 -6.56 5.89
CA LEU A 80 -0.45 -7.64 5.09
C LEU A 80 0.88 -7.24 4.45
N VAL A 81 0.97 -6.04 3.87
CA VAL A 81 2.20 -5.52 3.26
C VAL A 81 3.25 -5.25 4.33
N ARG A 82 2.88 -4.63 5.45
CA ARG A 82 3.78 -4.36 6.58
C ARG A 82 4.41 -5.66 7.10
N THR A 83 3.60 -6.65 7.41
CA THR A 83 4.09 -7.93 7.94
C THR A 83 4.90 -8.72 6.91
N SER A 84 4.51 -8.69 5.63
CA SER A 84 5.31 -9.28 4.54
C SER A 84 6.70 -8.65 4.43
N ALA A 85 6.77 -7.32 4.48
CA ALA A 85 8.02 -6.58 4.44
C ALA A 85 8.90 -6.90 5.67
N MET A 86 8.32 -6.92 6.87
CA MET A 86 9.04 -7.23 8.10
C MET A 86 9.67 -8.64 8.09
N GLU A 87 8.96 -9.65 7.59
CA GLU A 87 9.50 -11.01 7.48
C GLU A 87 10.67 -11.06 6.49
N VAL A 88 10.53 -10.45 5.31
CA VAL A 88 11.60 -10.41 4.31
C VAL A 88 12.79 -9.57 4.79
N GLU A 89 12.56 -8.47 5.50
CA GLU A 89 13.61 -7.69 6.17
C GLU A 89 14.36 -8.57 7.18
N HIS A 90 13.64 -9.31 8.03
CA HIS A 90 14.26 -10.21 9.00
C HIS A 90 15.09 -11.32 8.34
N GLU A 91 14.63 -11.89 7.23
CA GLU A 91 15.35 -12.93 6.47
C GLU A 91 16.56 -12.38 5.70
N SER A 92 16.41 -11.22 5.07
CA SER A 92 17.43 -10.62 4.20
C SER A 92 18.48 -9.82 4.98
N LYS A 93 18.15 -9.38 6.20
CA LYS A 93 18.93 -8.43 7.00
C LYS A 93 19.14 -7.07 6.28
N VAL A 94 18.23 -6.72 5.38
CA VAL A 94 18.24 -5.43 4.67
C VAL A 94 16.98 -4.67 5.04
N LYS A 95 17.14 -3.39 5.41
CA LYS A 95 16.03 -2.52 5.79
C LYS A 95 15.07 -2.32 4.61
N ILE A 96 13.77 -2.41 4.87
CA ILE A 96 12.68 -2.23 3.90
C ILE A 96 11.73 -1.17 4.44
N LEU A 97 11.55 -0.10 3.67
CA LEU A 97 10.52 0.89 3.93
C LEU A 97 9.22 0.46 3.26
N THR A 98 8.08 0.68 3.91
CA THR A 98 6.75 0.52 3.31
C THR A 98 6.11 1.88 3.08
N GLY A 99 5.19 1.94 2.12
CA GLY A 99 4.40 3.13 1.86
C GLY A 99 3.22 2.86 0.94
N SER A 100 2.50 3.91 0.61
CA SER A 100 1.31 3.82 -0.23
C SER A 100 1.07 5.11 -1.01
N ASP A 101 0.58 4.96 -2.24
CA ASP A 101 -0.15 5.98 -2.98
C ASP A 101 -1.64 5.72 -2.79
N LEU A 102 -2.30 6.63 -2.06
CA LEU A 102 -3.72 6.55 -1.84
C LEU A 102 -4.49 6.94 -3.09
N ALA A 103 -3.99 7.91 -3.88
CA ALA A 103 -4.74 8.57 -4.94
C ALA A 103 -6.13 9.04 -4.45
N ALA A 104 -6.18 9.72 -3.29
CA ALA A 104 -7.43 9.93 -2.54
C ALA A 104 -8.49 10.74 -3.29
N THR A 105 -8.09 11.61 -4.21
CA THR A 105 -8.98 12.28 -5.17
C THR A 105 -9.88 11.30 -5.93
N SER A 106 -9.41 10.09 -6.22
CA SER A 106 -10.15 9.09 -7.01
C SER A 106 -11.38 8.51 -6.31
N PHE A 107 -11.44 8.60 -4.98
CA PHE A 107 -12.56 8.13 -4.16
C PHE A 107 -13.14 9.21 -3.24
N PHE A 108 -12.84 10.49 -3.50
CA PHE A 108 -13.46 11.59 -2.81
C PHE A 108 -14.78 11.98 -3.48
N GLU A 109 -15.90 11.70 -2.81
CA GLU A 109 -17.24 11.96 -3.32
C GLU A 109 -18.08 12.70 -2.29
N LYS A 110 -18.73 13.80 -2.73
CA LYS A 110 -19.70 14.57 -1.91
C LYS A 110 -19.14 14.98 -0.53
N GLY A 111 -17.87 15.39 -0.49
CA GLY A 111 -17.21 15.87 0.73
C GLY A 111 -16.70 14.76 1.66
N LYS A 112 -16.63 13.50 1.19
CA LYS A 112 -16.19 12.34 1.97
C LYS A 112 -15.29 11.42 1.14
N TYR A 113 -14.40 10.71 1.82
CA TYR A 113 -13.55 9.68 1.22
C TYR A 113 -14.26 8.32 1.28
N VAL A 114 -14.58 7.73 0.14
CA VAL A 114 -15.42 6.53 0.02
C VAL A 114 -14.58 5.27 -0.02
N TYR A 115 -14.35 4.68 1.16
CA TYR A 115 -13.72 3.37 1.31
C TYR A 115 -14.74 2.23 1.25
N ARG A 116 -14.26 1.00 1.05
CA ARG A 116 -15.10 -0.21 1.06
C ARG A 116 -15.77 -0.48 2.40
N ASP A 117 -15.13 -0.09 3.51
CA ASP A 117 -15.66 -0.22 4.88
C ASP A 117 -16.59 0.94 5.29
N GLY A 118 -16.75 1.95 4.43
CA GLY A 118 -17.65 3.07 4.63
C GLY A 118 -16.98 4.44 4.41
N PRO A 119 -17.79 5.50 4.23
CA PRO A 119 -17.27 6.83 3.95
C PRO A 119 -16.62 7.46 5.20
N LYS A 120 -15.49 8.14 5.01
CA LYS A 120 -14.76 8.89 6.03
C LYS A 120 -14.93 10.39 5.79
N THR A 121 -15.14 11.17 6.84
CA THR A 121 -15.04 12.64 6.78
C THR A 121 -13.59 13.07 6.54
N VAL A 122 -13.37 14.36 6.27
CA VAL A 122 -12.01 14.90 6.13
C VAL A 122 -11.16 14.68 7.39
N ASP A 123 -11.71 14.93 8.58
CA ASP A 123 -10.97 14.70 9.83
C ASP A 123 -10.66 13.22 10.04
N GLN A 124 -11.63 12.33 9.77
CA GLN A 124 -11.41 10.88 9.86
C GLN A 124 -10.36 10.40 8.84
N GLN A 125 -10.28 11.03 7.66
CA GLN A 125 -9.23 10.75 6.69
C GLN A 125 -7.86 11.16 7.21
N LYS A 126 -7.75 12.35 7.81
CA LYS A 126 -6.49 12.82 8.41
C LYS A 126 -6.04 11.89 9.54
N ASP A 127 -6.96 11.45 10.39
CA ASP A 127 -6.68 10.47 11.45
C ASP A 127 -6.21 9.12 10.88
N PHE A 128 -6.89 8.62 9.83
CA PHE A 128 -6.48 7.39 9.13
C PHE A 128 -5.09 7.52 8.51
N VAL A 129 -4.80 8.63 7.83
CA VAL A 129 -3.48 8.89 7.23
C VAL A 129 -2.39 8.99 8.30
N ALA A 130 -2.68 9.64 9.44
CA ALA A 130 -1.77 9.70 10.57
C ALA A 130 -1.50 8.31 11.17
N SER A 131 -2.50 7.43 11.22
CA SER A 131 -2.32 6.06 11.73
C SER A 131 -1.41 5.23 10.83
N LEU A 132 -1.44 5.43 9.49
CA LEU A 132 -0.52 4.75 8.57
C LEU A 132 0.95 4.94 8.98
N VAL A 133 1.30 6.14 9.44
CA VAL A 133 2.65 6.46 9.90
C VAL A 133 2.86 6.02 11.35
N ASN A 134 1.99 6.47 12.26
CA ASN A 134 2.21 6.34 13.70
C ASN A 134 2.00 4.91 14.23
N GLU A 135 1.08 4.16 13.63
CA GLU A 135 0.68 2.82 14.07
C GLU A 135 1.21 1.74 13.12
N HIS A 136 1.17 2.00 11.80
CA HIS A 136 1.57 1.02 10.78
C HIS A 136 2.98 1.24 10.23
N GLY A 137 3.69 2.29 10.65
CA GLY A 137 5.09 2.52 10.33
C GLY A 137 5.38 2.81 8.86
N PHE A 138 4.38 3.22 8.07
CA PHE A 138 4.60 3.61 6.69
C PHE A 138 5.50 4.85 6.65
N SER A 139 6.56 4.76 5.85
CA SER A 139 7.57 5.80 5.73
C SER A 139 7.26 6.80 4.60
N ILE A 140 6.34 6.43 3.71
CA ILE A 140 5.96 7.21 2.53
C ILE A 140 4.44 7.11 2.40
N VAL A 141 3.78 8.27 2.31
CA VAL A 141 2.35 8.37 2.04
C VAL A 141 2.18 9.42 0.94
N GLU A 142 1.65 8.99 -0.20
CA GLU A 142 1.41 9.80 -1.40
C GLU A 142 -0.09 10.01 -1.62
N ASP A 143 -0.44 11.22 -2.07
CA ASP A 143 -1.81 11.70 -2.32
C ASP A 143 -2.87 11.27 -1.28
N PRO A 144 -2.65 11.54 0.03
CA PRO A 144 -3.56 11.11 1.10
C PRO A 144 -4.89 11.87 1.14
N LEU A 145 -4.96 13.05 0.50
CA LEU A 145 -6.10 13.94 0.48
C LEU A 145 -6.47 14.30 -0.97
N VAL A 146 -7.65 14.89 -1.15
CA VAL A 146 -8.04 15.44 -2.45
C VAL A 146 -7.07 16.54 -2.89
N ASP A 147 -6.72 16.57 -4.17
CA ASP A 147 -5.70 17.44 -4.79
C ASP A 147 -5.90 18.95 -4.55
N SER A 148 -7.13 19.36 -4.27
CA SER A 148 -7.54 20.74 -4.03
C SER A 148 -7.56 21.13 -2.55
N ASP A 149 -7.28 20.21 -1.62
CA ASP A 149 -7.25 20.45 -0.17
C ASP A 149 -5.90 21.00 0.29
N TYR A 150 -5.50 22.17 -0.23
CA TYR A 150 -4.23 22.82 0.10
C TYR A 150 -4.06 23.05 1.60
N ASP A 151 -5.13 23.44 2.30
CA ASP A 151 -5.12 23.67 3.75
C ASP A 151 -4.97 22.34 4.53
N GLY A 152 -5.49 21.23 4.00
CA GLY A 152 -5.29 19.91 4.58
C GLY A 152 -3.86 19.38 4.41
N PHE A 153 -3.16 19.79 3.36
CA PHE A 153 -1.77 19.41 3.07
C PHE A 153 -0.72 20.22 3.85
N ALA A 154 -1.04 21.46 4.28
CA ALA A 154 -0.12 22.38 4.97
C ALA A 154 0.07 22.06 6.46
#